data_AF-A0A7C4EQZ3-F1
#
_entry.id   AF-A0A7C4EQZ3-F1
#
_cell.length_a   1.000
_cell.length_b   1.000
_cell.length_c   1.000
_cell.angle_alpha   90.00
_cell.angle_beta   90.00
_cell.angle_gamma   90.00
#
_symmetry.space_group_name_H-M   'P 1'
#
loop_
_entity.id
_entity.type
_entity.pdbx_description
1 polymer ?
#
loop_
_entity_poly.entity_id
_entity_poly.type
_entity_poly.pdbx_seq_one_letter_code
_entity_poly.pdbx_strand_id
1 'polypeptide(L)'
;MNTTEIFKTITLKNRRLFIVLSQTLLIPLSYFLAFLLRFDFYIDQQLVIEPFLKTVPFLIAARLLLFYYVDLFSGWWRYVSIEDLAKIANAIVLSSLLFIACIVFLFGLERFPRSVFITDALIMFFLLGGIRVGTRMLRETLEKRKFRGL
;
A
#
# COMPACT_ATOMS: atom_id res chain seq x y z
N MET A 1 2.95 35.89 -9.59
CA MET A 1 2.06 34.72 -9.35
C MET A 1 2.82 33.78 -8.43
N ASN A 2 2.43 33.71 -7.15
CA ASN A 2 3.26 33.13 -6.08
C ASN A 2 3.25 31.60 -6.10
N THR A 3 4.42 30.99 -5.96
CA THR A 3 4.68 29.54 -5.91
C THR A 3 3.83 28.78 -4.88
N THR A 4 3.38 29.46 -3.81
CA THR A 4 2.51 28.90 -2.76
C THR A 4 1.09 28.58 -3.24
N GLU A 5 0.56 29.33 -4.21
CA GLU A 5 -0.81 29.12 -4.74
C GLU A 5 -0.87 27.95 -5.75
N ILE A 6 0.22 27.71 -6.49
CA ILE A 6 0.36 26.55 -7.38
C ILE A 6 0.38 25.25 -6.55
N PHE A 7 1.12 25.22 -5.45
CA PHE A 7 1.12 24.08 -4.53
C PHE A 7 -0.27 23.82 -3.95
N LYS A 8 -1.00 24.84 -3.49
CA LYS A 8 -2.35 24.67 -2.94
C LYS A 8 -3.37 24.14 -3.94
N THR A 9 -3.33 24.60 -5.18
CA THR A 9 -4.32 24.25 -6.21
C THR A 9 -4.11 22.83 -6.76
N ILE A 10 -2.85 22.40 -6.88
CA ILE A 10 -2.50 20.99 -7.12
C ILE A 10 -2.95 20.13 -5.94
N THR A 11 -2.81 20.62 -4.70
CA THR A 11 -3.03 19.82 -3.47
C THR A 11 -4.48 19.38 -3.22
N LEU A 12 -5.52 20.03 -3.77
CA LEU A 12 -6.91 19.67 -3.45
C LEU A 12 -7.57 18.72 -4.47
N LYS A 13 -7.26 18.85 -5.77
CA LYS A 13 -7.75 17.96 -6.83
C LYS A 13 -6.79 16.79 -7.09
N ASN A 14 -5.47 16.98 -6.93
CA ASN A 14 -4.48 15.88 -7.00
C ASN A 14 -4.30 15.14 -5.69
N ARG A 15 -4.98 15.51 -4.59
CA ARG A 15 -4.86 14.77 -3.32
C ARG A 15 -5.27 13.30 -3.48
N ARG A 16 -6.38 13.06 -4.19
CA ARG A 16 -6.85 11.70 -4.48
C ARG A 16 -5.86 10.97 -5.40
N LEU A 17 -5.36 11.66 -6.43
CA LEU A 17 -4.36 11.10 -7.34
C LEU A 17 -3.05 10.75 -6.62
N PHE A 18 -2.56 11.60 -5.73
CA PHE A 18 -1.35 11.37 -4.94
C PHE A 18 -1.52 10.20 -3.95
N ILE A 19 -2.71 10.07 -3.36
CA ILE A 19 -3.05 8.93 -2.49
C ILE A 19 -3.06 7.65 -3.31
N VAL A 20 -3.71 7.65 -4.48
CA VAL A 20 -3.74 6.48 -5.38
C VAL A 20 -2.34 6.13 -5.84
N LEU A 21 -1.56 7.10 -6.34
CA LEU A 21 -0.19 6.87 -6.82
C LEU A 21 0.73 6.34 -5.72
N SER A 22 0.69 6.92 -4.52
CA SER A 22 1.50 6.43 -3.40
C SER A 22 1.10 5.01 -3.02
N GLN A 23 -0.20 4.69 -2.93
CA GLN A 23 -0.66 3.34 -2.66
C GLN A 23 -0.25 2.34 -3.75
N THR A 24 -0.37 2.71 -5.03
CA THR A 24 0.06 1.87 -6.15
C THR A 24 1.55 1.59 -6.12
N LEU A 25 2.38 2.58 -5.77
CA LEU A 25 3.84 2.41 -5.65
C LEU A 25 4.25 1.58 -4.44
N LEU A 26 3.46 1.59 -3.36
CA LEU A 26 3.74 0.80 -2.17
C LEU A 26 3.52 -0.70 -2.39
N ILE A 27 2.62 -1.09 -3.30
CA ILE A 27 2.35 -2.50 -3.59
C ILE A 27 3.61 -3.25 -4.06
N PRO A 28 4.30 -2.84 -5.15
CA PRO A 28 5.52 -3.51 -5.58
C PRO A 28 6.66 -3.32 -4.57
N LEU A 29 6.72 -2.18 -3.86
CA LEU A 29 7.74 -1.94 -2.85
C LEU A 29 7.64 -2.91 -1.67
N SER A 30 6.43 -3.09 -1.13
CA SER A 30 6.13 -4.05 -0.06
C SER A 30 6.52 -5.47 -0.47
N TYR A 31 6.14 -5.84 -1.69
CA TYR A 31 6.40 -7.17 -2.21
C TYR A 31 7.89 -7.43 -2.44
N PHE A 32 8.61 -6.43 -2.97
CA PHE A 32 10.05 -6.51 -3.13
C PHE A 32 10.77 -6.64 -1.78
N LEU A 33 10.35 -5.85 -0.77
CA LEU A 33 10.86 -5.97 0.60
C LEU A 33 10.59 -7.35 1.20
N ALA A 34 9.43 -7.96 0.92
CA ALA A 34 9.12 -9.30 1.37
C ALA A 34 10.06 -10.36 0.80
N PHE A 35 10.44 -10.22 -0.47
CA PHE A 35 11.49 -11.05 -1.09
C PHE A 35 12.86 -10.81 -0.45
N LEU A 36 13.27 -9.56 -0.26
CA LEU A 36 14.54 -9.22 0.37
C LEU A 36 14.65 -9.82 1.78
N LEU A 37 13.60 -9.69 2.59
CA LEU A 37 13.55 -10.27 3.93
C LEU A 37 13.54 -11.81 3.91
N ARG A 38 12.94 -12.43 2.89
CA ARG A 38 12.90 -13.89 2.77
C ARG A 38 14.27 -14.48 2.45
N PHE A 39 15.07 -13.78 1.65
CA PHE A 39 16.36 -14.26 1.21
C PHE A 39 17.52 -13.59 1.96
N ASP A 40 17.30 -13.04 3.15
CA ASP A 40 18.33 -12.39 3.96
C ASP A 40 19.14 -11.33 3.18
N PHE A 41 18.44 -10.53 2.36
CA PHE A 41 18.99 -9.52 1.44
C PHE A 41 19.92 -10.09 0.35
N TYR A 42 19.92 -11.40 0.13
CA TYR A 42 20.58 -12.05 -0.97
C TYR A 42 19.74 -11.92 -2.25
N ILE A 43 20.24 -11.15 -3.21
CA ILE A 43 19.54 -10.88 -4.47
C ILE A 43 20.06 -11.85 -5.53
N ASP A 44 19.33 -12.96 -5.72
CA ASP A 44 19.56 -13.89 -6.81
C ASP A 44 18.54 -13.68 -7.94
N GLN A 45 18.99 -13.82 -9.19
CA GLN A 45 18.16 -13.55 -10.36
C GLN A 45 17.01 -14.56 -10.50
N GLN A 46 17.24 -15.84 -10.21
CA GLN A 46 16.27 -16.91 -10.39
C GLN A 46 15.34 -17.05 -9.18
N LEU A 47 15.84 -16.73 -7.98
CA LEU A 47 15.07 -16.85 -6.74
C LEU A 47 14.26 -15.60 -6.39
N VAL A 48 14.74 -14.41 -6.79
CA VAL A 48 14.13 -13.12 -6.43
C VAL A 48 13.56 -12.40 -7.65
N ILE A 49 14.41 -12.05 -8.62
CA ILE A 49 14.04 -11.11 -9.70
C ILE A 49 13.02 -11.73 -10.66
N GLU A 50 13.28 -12.94 -11.16
CA GLU A 50 12.37 -13.62 -12.09
C GLU A 50 10.97 -13.88 -11.50
N PRO A 51 10.84 -14.49 -10.30
CA PRO A 51 9.54 -14.68 -9.68
C PRO A 51 8.84 -13.35 -9.40
N PHE A 52 9.58 -12.33 -8.92
CA PHE A 52 9.04 -11.01 -8.68
C PHE A 52 8.45 -10.39 -9.94
N LEU A 53 9.20 -10.31 -11.04
CA LEU A 53 8.73 -9.70 -12.29
C LEU A 53 7.55 -10.44 -12.90
N LYS A 54 7.50 -11.77 -12.81
CA LYS A 54 6.38 -12.58 -13.32
C LYS A 54 5.11 -12.38 -12.49
N THR A 55 5.23 -12.21 -11.18
CA THR A 55 4.07 -12.22 -10.26
C THR A 55 3.59 -10.84 -9.83
N VAL A 56 4.46 -9.81 -9.84
CA VAL A 56 4.11 -8.46 -9.41
C VAL A 56 2.94 -7.84 -10.19
N PRO A 57 2.74 -8.06 -11.51
CA PRO A 57 1.59 -7.49 -12.22
C PRO A 57 0.26 -8.06 -11.69
N PHE A 58 0.24 -9.35 -11.35
CA PHE A 58 -0.93 -10.01 -10.77
C PHE A 58 -1.21 -9.49 -9.35
N LEU A 59 -0.17 -9.26 -8.55
CA LEU A 59 -0.33 -8.68 -7.22
C LEU A 59 -0.90 -7.26 -7.30
N ILE A 60 -0.35 -6.43 -8.20
CA ILE A 60 -0.83 -5.05 -8.43
C ILE A 60 -2.30 -5.09 -8.87
N ALA A 61 -2.66 -5.94 -9.83
CA ALA A 61 -4.03 -6.07 -10.29
C ALA A 61 -4.99 -6.48 -9.16
N ALA A 62 -4.65 -7.54 -8.40
CA ALA A 62 -5.47 -8.03 -7.29
C ALA A 62 -5.64 -6.97 -6.18
N ARG A 63 -4.56 -6.30 -5.79
CA ARG A 63 -4.60 -5.23 -4.78
C ARG A 63 -5.40 -4.01 -5.25
N LEU A 64 -5.19 -3.55 -6.48
CA LEU A 64 -5.93 -2.40 -7.01
C LEU A 64 -7.43 -2.68 -7.10
N LEU A 65 -7.81 -3.86 -7.59
CA LEU A 65 -9.23 -4.25 -7.68
C LEU A 65 -9.89 -4.24 -6.32
N LEU A 66 -9.27 -4.83 -5.30
CA LEU A 66 -9.88 -4.91 -3.98
C LEU A 66 -9.79 -3.60 -3.19
N PHE A 67 -8.74 -2.82 -3.35
CA PHE A 67 -8.66 -1.50 -2.74
C PHE A 67 -9.70 -0.55 -3.34
N TYR A 68 -10.01 -0.72 -4.63
CA TYR A 68 -11.13 -0.04 -5.26
C TYR A 68 -12.48 -0.52 -4.72
N TYR A 69 -12.67 -1.84 -4.58
CA TYR A 69 -13.91 -2.41 -4.04
C TYR A 69 -14.19 -2.02 -2.59
N VAL A 70 -13.17 -2.02 -1.72
CA VAL A 70 -13.27 -1.59 -0.31
C VAL A 70 -13.29 -0.05 -0.20
N ASP A 71 -13.29 0.65 -1.34
CA ASP A 71 -13.33 2.10 -1.47
C ASP A 71 -12.24 2.81 -0.65
N LEU A 72 -11.06 2.19 -0.58
CA LEU A 72 -9.91 2.69 0.15
C LEU A 72 -9.36 4.01 -0.45
N PHE A 73 -9.80 4.33 -1.67
CA PHE A 73 -9.46 5.53 -2.42
C PHE A 73 -10.46 6.68 -2.28
N SER A 74 -11.68 6.45 -1.75
CA SER A 74 -12.55 7.55 -1.38
C SER A 74 -12.15 8.06 0.00
N GLY A 75 -11.72 9.31 0.05
CA GLY A 75 -11.09 9.90 1.23
C GLY A 75 -12.06 10.18 2.37
N TRP A 76 -12.44 9.16 3.15
CA TRP A 76 -13.11 9.34 4.45
C TRP A 76 -12.10 9.71 5.54
N TRP A 77 -11.41 10.86 5.36
CA TRP A 77 -10.39 11.37 6.28
C TRP A 77 -10.96 12.05 7.54
N ARG A 78 -12.28 11.95 7.78
CA ARG A 78 -12.93 12.71 8.85
C ARG A 78 -12.87 12.01 10.21
N TYR A 79 -12.76 10.67 10.25
CA TYR A 79 -12.56 9.88 11.46
C TYR A 79 -11.81 8.57 11.14
N VAL A 80 -10.47 8.56 11.28
CA VAL A 80 -9.71 7.29 11.23
C VAL A 80 -9.99 6.54 12.52
N SER A 81 -11.03 5.73 12.49
CA SER A 81 -11.46 4.85 13.59
C SER A 81 -10.74 3.51 13.49
N ILE A 82 -10.81 2.69 14.55
CA ILE A 82 -10.35 1.28 14.52
C ILE A 82 -10.97 0.52 13.33
N GLU A 83 -12.19 0.88 12.95
CA GLU A 83 -12.90 0.36 11.79
C GLU A 83 -12.15 0.57 10.46
N ASP A 84 -11.41 1.67 10.30
CA ASP A 84 -10.66 1.91 9.06
C ASP A 84 -9.41 1.02 8.99
N LEU A 85 -8.76 0.76 10.13
CA LEU A 85 -7.67 -0.22 10.19
C LEU A 85 -8.21 -1.62 9.88
N ALA A 86 -9.40 -1.97 10.37
CA ALA A 86 -10.05 -3.23 10.06
C ALA A 86 -10.40 -3.35 8.57
N LYS A 87 -10.88 -2.27 7.93
CA LYS A 87 -11.11 -2.24 6.47
C LYS A 87 -9.82 -2.45 5.69
N ILE A 88 -8.73 -1.82 6.11
CA ILE A 88 -7.40 -1.99 5.50
C ILE A 88 -6.94 -3.44 5.64
N ALA A 89 -7.03 -4.00 6.84
CA ALA A 89 -6.67 -5.40 7.09
C ALA A 89 -7.50 -6.34 6.21
N ASN A 90 -8.82 -6.17 6.15
CA ASN A 90 -9.70 -6.98 5.32
C ASN A 90 -9.38 -6.84 3.83
N ALA A 91 -9.11 -5.63 3.34
CA ALA A 91 -8.71 -5.40 1.95
C ALA A 91 -7.39 -6.11 1.61
N ILE A 92 -6.42 -6.07 2.52
CA ILE A 92 -5.13 -6.75 2.36
C ILE A 92 -5.34 -8.27 2.38
N VAL A 93 -6.07 -8.81 3.35
CA VAL A 93 -6.34 -10.25 3.45
C VAL A 93 -7.05 -10.76 2.20
N LEU A 94 -8.13 -10.10 1.78
CA LEU A 94 -8.88 -10.52 0.59
C LEU A 94 -8.01 -10.42 -0.68
N SER A 95 -7.18 -9.38 -0.81
CA SER A 95 -6.35 -9.21 -2.00
C SER A 95 -5.18 -10.19 -2.03
N SER A 96 -4.62 -10.51 -0.87
CA SER A 96 -3.62 -11.56 -0.72
C SER A 96 -4.21 -12.94 -1.01
N LEU A 97 -5.43 -13.24 -0.56
CA LEU A 97 -6.12 -14.50 -0.90
C LEU A 97 -6.37 -14.61 -2.40
N LEU A 98 -6.86 -13.54 -3.04
CA LEU A 98 -7.06 -13.48 -4.48
C LEU A 98 -5.74 -13.68 -5.24
N PHE A 99 -4.68 -13.00 -4.79
CA PHE A 99 -3.35 -13.15 -5.37
C PHE A 99 -2.81 -14.58 -5.22
N ILE A 100 -2.90 -15.17 -4.03
CA ILE A 100 -2.50 -16.57 -3.79
C ILE A 100 -3.28 -17.50 -4.73
N ALA A 101 -4.60 -17.34 -4.84
CA ALA A 101 -5.40 -18.12 -5.76
C ALA A 101 -4.89 -17.99 -7.21
N CYS A 102 -4.66 -16.76 -7.69
CA CYS A 102 -4.10 -16.53 -9.03
C CYS A 102 -2.74 -17.24 -9.22
N ILE A 103 -1.83 -17.15 -8.25
CA ILE A 103 -0.51 -17.79 -8.35
C ILE A 103 -0.63 -19.32 -8.34
N VAL A 104 -1.49 -19.88 -7.49
CA VAL A 104 -1.73 -21.32 -7.41
C VAL A 104 -2.25 -21.87 -8.74
N PHE A 105 -3.24 -21.20 -9.35
CA PHE A 105 -3.84 -21.66 -10.60
C PHE A 105 -2.95 -21.44 -11.84
N LEU A 106 -2.15 -20.37 -11.88
CA LEU A 106 -1.35 -20.02 -13.05
C LEU A 106 0.07 -20.60 -13.04
N PHE A 107 0.72 -20.65 -11.88
CA PHE A 107 2.16 -20.96 -11.76
C PHE A 107 2.46 -22.16 -10.88
N GLY A 108 1.51 -22.59 -10.04
CA GLY A 108 1.73 -23.64 -9.05
C GLY A 108 2.58 -23.18 -7.85
N LEU A 109 2.44 -23.89 -6.73
CA LEU A 109 3.09 -23.57 -5.44
C LEU A 109 4.52 -24.10 -5.29
N GLU A 110 5.01 -24.94 -6.21
CA GLU A 110 6.23 -25.74 -6.00
C GLU A 110 7.51 -24.90 -5.93
N ARG A 111 7.56 -23.79 -6.67
CA ARG A 111 8.76 -22.92 -6.72
C ARG A 111 8.61 -21.61 -5.95
N PHE A 112 7.42 -21.31 -5.42
CA PHE A 112 7.17 -20.01 -4.81
C PHE A 112 7.28 -20.06 -3.28
N PRO A 113 8.16 -19.25 -2.65
CA PRO A 113 8.31 -19.22 -1.19
C PRO A 113 7.03 -18.68 -0.52
N ARG A 114 6.23 -19.59 0.07
CA ARG A 114 4.92 -19.28 0.68
C ARG A 114 4.97 -18.20 1.76
N SER A 115 6.10 -18.08 2.45
CA SER A 115 6.32 -17.05 3.46
C SER A 115 6.27 -15.63 2.88
N VAL A 116 6.61 -15.43 1.60
CA VAL A 116 6.59 -14.10 0.96
C VAL A 116 5.18 -13.52 0.95
N PHE A 117 4.14 -14.35 0.79
CA PHE A 117 2.75 -13.88 0.83
C PHE A 117 2.38 -13.27 2.18
N ILE A 118 2.81 -13.90 3.27
CA ILE A 118 2.51 -13.44 4.65
C ILE A 118 3.34 -12.19 4.95
N THR A 119 4.64 -12.22 4.63
CA THR A 119 5.55 -11.09 4.85
C THR A 119 5.10 -9.85 4.07
N ASP A 120 4.70 -9.99 2.81
CA ASP A 120 4.15 -8.88 2.03
C ASP A 120 2.85 -8.34 2.64
N ALA A 121 1.93 -9.20 3.09
CA ALA A 121 0.69 -8.74 3.72
C ALA A 121 0.98 -7.91 4.98
N LEU A 122 1.94 -8.33 5.81
CA LEU A 122 2.36 -7.60 7.00
C LEU A 122 3.03 -6.26 6.63
N ILE A 123 4.00 -6.27 5.72
CA ILE A 123 4.70 -5.04 5.29
C ILE A 123 3.71 -4.05 4.70
N MET A 124 2.79 -4.50 3.84
CA MET A 124 1.78 -3.64 3.25
C MET A 124 0.86 -3.04 4.32
N PHE A 125 0.45 -3.82 5.32
CA PHE A 125 -0.38 -3.33 6.42
C PHE A 125 0.33 -2.23 7.20
N PHE A 126 1.60 -2.43 7.56
CA PHE A 126 2.39 -1.43 8.28
C PHE A 126 2.65 -0.18 7.43
N LEU A 127 2.99 -0.33 6.14
CA LEU A 127 3.23 0.81 5.25
C LEU A 127 1.96 1.64 5.05
N LEU A 128 0.85 0.98 4.72
CA LEU A 128 -0.40 1.65 4.42
C LEU A 128 -1.05 2.26 5.66
N GLY A 129 -1.05 1.51 6.78
CA GLY A 129 -1.50 2.00 8.08
C GLY A 129 -0.63 3.16 8.58
N GLY A 130 0.70 3.01 8.49
CA GLY A 130 1.66 4.02 8.90
C GLY A 130 1.51 5.33 8.13
N ILE A 131 1.32 5.28 6.81
CA ILE A 131 1.10 6.50 6.00
C ILE A 131 -0.21 7.17 6.40
N ARG A 132 -1.31 6.43 6.59
CA ARG A 132 -2.60 7.04 6.98
C ARG A 132 -2.57 7.65 8.38
N VAL A 133 -1.97 6.96 9.34
CA VAL A 133 -1.84 7.47 10.72
C VAL A 133 -0.88 8.64 10.77
N GLY A 134 0.28 8.55 10.10
CA GLY A 134 1.29 9.61 10.08
C GLY A 134 0.77 10.90 9.43
N THR A 135 0.11 10.80 8.29
CA THR A 135 -0.52 11.96 7.64
C THR A 135 -1.64 12.59 8.46
N ARG A 136 -2.40 11.80 9.22
CA ARG A 136 -3.37 12.31 10.20
C ARG A 136 -2.68 13.09 11.32
N MET A 137 -1.67 12.51 11.97
CA MET A 137 -0.96 13.15 13.08
C MET A 137 -0.30 14.47 12.66
N LEU A 138 0.27 14.52 11.46
CA LEU A 138 0.82 15.74 10.88
C LEU A 138 -0.27 16.80 10.71
N ARG A 139 -1.45 16.44 10.20
CA ARG A 139 -2.58 17.36 10.02
C ARG A 139 -3.08 17.93 11.36
N GLU A 140 -3.26 17.07 12.36
CA GLU A 140 -3.69 17.48 13.70
C GLU A 140 -2.66 18.42 14.36
N THR A 141 -1.36 18.17 14.16
CA THR A 141 -0.29 19.01 14.70
C THR A 141 -0.25 20.40 14.04
N LEU A 142 -0.43 20.45 12.72
CA LEU A 142 -0.46 21.71 11.96
C LEU A 142 -1.71 22.54 12.32
N GLU A 143 -2.87 21.92 12.49
CA GLU A 143 -4.09 22.60 12.94
C GLU A 143 -3.94 23.14 14.37
N LYS A 144 -3.34 22.38 15.29
CA LYS A 144 -3.04 22.85 16.66
C LYS A 144 -2.05 24.02 16.69
N ARG A 145 -1.03 24.04 15.82
CA ARG A 145 -0.07 25.17 15.72
C ARG A 145 -0.74 26.45 15.24
N LYS A 146 -1.71 26.35 14.31
CA LYS A 146 -2.44 27.51 13.80
C LYS A 146 -3.28 28.19 14.89
N PHE A 147 -3.74 27.44 15.89
CA PHE A 147 -4.53 27.96 17.02
C PHE A 147 -3.71 28.52 18.19
N ARG A 148 -2.43 28.12 18.36
CA ARG A 148 -1.54 28.66 19.41
C ARG A 148 -0.72 29.89 18.99
N GLY A 149 -0.91 30.37 17.76
CA GLY A 149 -0.24 31.55 17.21
C GLY A 149 -1.10 32.83 17.20
N LEU A 150 -2.19 32.85 17.96
CA LEU A 150 -2.99 34.03 18.34
C LEU A 150 -2.89 34.21 19.85
#